data_AF-A0A3C0DVK0-F1
#
_entry.id   AF-A0A3C0DVK0-F1
#
_cell.length_a   1.000
_cell.length_b   1.000
_cell.length_c   1.000
_cell.angle_alpha   90.00
_cell.angle_beta   90.00
_cell.angle_gamma   90.00
#
_symmetry.space_group_name_H-M   'P 1'
#
loop_
_entity.id
_entity.type
_entity.pdbx_description
1 polymer ?
#
loop_
_entity_poly.entity_id
_entity_poly.type
_entity_poly.pdbx_seq_one_letter_code
_entity_poly.pdbx_strand_id
1 'polypeptide(L)'
;RTGPAPAMMALDASKRDVCRAKREITATPLQALVLMNGPQFVEAARKLGEAMVRKHGENIESIVREIFRKLTSREPSDSEFALMQQLHDEQLVHFEKDAKATDSFLRTGASPEPVGLVKPRVAAASIVAKALMNFDEVVIKR
;
A
#
# COMPACT_ATOMS: atom_id res chain seq x y z
N ARG A 1 14.59 24.10 -11.00
CA ARG A 1 14.56 22.62 -10.91
C ARG A 1 13.68 22.09 -12.04
N THR A 2 14.26 21.52 -13.10
CA THR A 2 13.54 21.18 -14.36
C THR A 2 13.23 19.69 -14.53
N GLY A 3 13.75 18.82 -13.66
CA GLY A 3 13.46 17.38 -13.67
C GLY A 3 12.21 17.00 -12.85
N PRO A 4 11.51 15.90 -13.21
CA PRO A 4 10.43 15.34 -12.40
C PRO A 4 10.92 14.88 -11.02
N ALA A 5 10.00 14.65 -10.08
CA ALA A 5 10.36 14.21 -8.73
C ALA A 5 11.13 12.87 -8.77
N PRO A 6 12.03 12.58 -7.81
CA PRO A 6 12.84 11.36 -7.80
C PRO A 6 12.03 10.06 -7.91
N ALA A 7 10.87 9.98 -7.24
CA ALA A 7 9.97 8.83 -7.36
C ALA A 7 9.40 8.67 -8.78
N MET A 8 9.14 9.77 -9.49
CA MET A 8 8.69 9.74 -10.88
C MET A 8 9.82 9.33 -11.83
N MET A 9 11.06 9.76 -11.57
CA MET A 9 12.22 9.30 -12.33
C MET A 9 12.45 7.80 -12.16
N ALA A 10 12.26 7.26 -10.94
CA ALA A 10 12.31 5.82 -10.70
C ALA A 10 11.23 5.06 -11.47
N LEU A 11 10.05 5.67 -11.68
CA LEU A 11 8.93 5.12 -12.46
C LEU A 11 8.96 5.50 -13.95
N ASP A 12 10.17 5.74 -14.48
CA ASP A 12 10.46 6.01 -15.90
C ASP A 12 9.79 7.27 -16.47
N ALA A 13 9.54 8.28 -15.64
CA ALA A 13 9.06 9.57 -16.12
C ALA A 13 10.15 10.28 -16.93
N SER A 14 9.80 10.71 -18.14
CA SER A 14 10.68 11.50 -19.00
C SER A 14 10.95 12.89 -18.39
N LYS A 15 12.12 13.44 -18.71
CA LYS A 15 12.41 14.84 -18.43
C LYS A 15 11.53 15.75 -19.32
N ARG A 16 11.25 16.96 -18.84
CA ARG A 16 10.31 17.91 -19.51
C ARG A 16 10.80 18.45 -20.87
N ASP A 17 12.05 18.17 -21.21
CA ASP A 17 12.76 18.57 -22.44
C ASP A 17 12.82 17.45 -23.49
N VAL A 18 12.27 16.26 -23.20
CA VAL A 18 12.30 15.11 -24.12
C VAL A 18 10.89 14.54 -24.32
N CYS A 19 10.42 14.53 -25.57
CA CYS A 19 9.18 13.85 -25.95
C CYS A 19 9.44 12.35 -26.13
N ARG A 20 8.73 11.50 -25.39
CA ARG A 20 8.77 10.03 -25.50
C ARG A 20 7.37 9.55 -25.87
N ALA A 21 7.25 8.88 -27.03
CA ALA A 21 5.97 8.38 -27.52
C ALA A 21 5.45 7.15 -26.75
N LYS A 22 6.34 6.39 -26.10
CA LYS A 22 6.00 5.20 -25.32
C LYS A 22 6.85 5.15 -24.05
N ARG A 23 6.23 4.83 -22.92
CA ARG A 23 6.93 4.55 -21.66
C ARG A 23 7.53 3.15 -21.73
N GLU A 24 8.79 3.02 -21.36
CA GLU A 24 9.43 1.70 -21.26
C GLU A 24 8.80 0.91 -20.11
N ILE A 25 8.66 -0.40 -20.31
CA ILE A 25 8.19 -1.30 -19.26
C ILE A 25 9.42 -1.76 -18.52
N THR A 26 9.73 -1.08 -17.41
CA THR A 26 10.85 -1.44 -16.54
C THR A 26 10.28 -2.10 -15.30
N ALA A 27 10.84 -3.24 -14.90
CA ALA A 27 10.54 -3.90 -13.62
C ALA A 27 11.82 -3.96 -12.77
N THR A 28 12.43 -2.80 -12.50
CA THR A 28 13.68 -2.76 -11.73
C THR A 28 13.38 -2.90 -10.23
N PRO A 29 14.29 -3.54 -9.46
CA PRO A 29 14.17 -3.61 -8.00
C PRO A 29 14.04 -2.24 -7.32
N LEU A 30 14.55 -1.18 -7.95
CA LEU A 30 14.44 0.20 -7.47
C LEU A 30 12.99 0.70 -7.44
N GLN A 31 12.15 0.30 -8.40
CA GLN A 31 10.74 0.67 -8.41
C GLN A 31 9.97 0.00 -7.27
N ALA A 32 10.22 -1.30 -7.04
CA ALA A 32 9.66 -2.01 -5.90
C ALA A 32 10.09 -1.37 -4.56
N LEU A 33 11.35 -0.94 -4.45
CA LEU A 33 11.86 -0.26 -3.25
C LEU A 33 11.19 1.09 -3.01
N VAL A 34 10.96 1.88 -4.06
CA VAL A 34 10.25 3.17 -3.98
C VAL A 34 8.79 2.98 -3.57
N LEU A 35 8.11 1.98 -4.13
CA LEU A 35 6.73 1.63 -3.73
C LEU A 35 6.66 1.14 -2.29
N MET A 36 7.66 0.38 -1.84
CA MET A 36 7.69 -0.21 -0.51
C MET A 36 8.05 0.80 0.60
N ASN A 37 8.83 1.84 0.30
CA ASN A 37 9.39 2.74 1.33
C ASN A 37 9.05 4.21 1.12
N GLY A 38 8.53 4.60 -0.04
CA GLY A 38 8.17 5.98 -0.30
C GLY A 38 7.09 6.46 0.68
N PRO A 39 7.30 7.58 1.39
CA PRO A 39 6.37 8.02 2.44
C PRO A 39 4.97 8.27 1.89
N GLN A 40 4.85 8.70 0.63
CA GLN A 40 3.55 8.87 -0.05
C GLN A 40 2.82 7.53 -0.27
N PHE A 41 3.54 6.45 -0.58
CA PHE A 41 2.93 5.13 -0.77
C PHE A 41 2.54 4.50 0.56
N VAL A 42 3.39 4.65 1.58
CA VAL A 42 3.06 4.21 2.96
C VAL A 42 1.85 4.97 3.48
N GLU A 43 1.79 6.28 3.25
CA GLU A 43 0.64 7.11 3.61
C GLU A 43 -0.63 6.71 2.86
N ALA A 44 -0.54 6.44 1.55
CA ALA A 44 -1.66 5.98 0.75
C ALA A 44 -2.20 4.63 1.25
N ALA A 45 -1.31 3.68 1.53
CA ALA A 45 -1.65 2.39 2.12
C ALA A 45 -2.32 2.57 3.50
N ARG A 46 -1.82 3.50 4.32
CA ARG A 46 -2.41 3.84 5.62
C ARG A 46 -3.83 4.37 5.51
N LYS A 47 -4.07 5.33 4.62
CA LYS A 47 -5.41 5.90 4.42
C LYS A 47 -6.38 4.88 3.82
N LEU A 48 -5.90 3.99 2.95
CA LEU A 48 -6.70 2.89 2.44
C LEU A 48 -7.08 1.92 3.56
N GLY A 49 -6.12 1.47 4.39
CA GLY A 49 -6.37 0.61 5.54
C GLY A 49 -7.36 1.23 6.53
N GLU A 50 -7.19 2.52 6.86
CA GLU A 50 -8.12 3.26 7.72
C GLU A 50 -9.54 3.27 7.15
N ALA A 51 -9.70 3.53 5.86
CA ALA A 51 -11.00 3.55 5.21
C ALA A 51 -11.68 2.17 5.25
N MET A 52 -10.91 1.09 5.09
CA MET A 52 -11.43 -0.27 5.12
C MET A 52 -11.86 -0.68 6.52
N VAL A 53 -11.04 -0.40 7.54
CA VAL A 53 -11.39 -0.68 8.94
C VAL A 53 -12.61 0.15 9.37
N ARG A 54 -12.73 1.40 8.92
CA ARG A 54 -13.92 2.22 9.21
C ARG A 54 -15.20 1.66 8.58
N LYS A 55 -15.09 1.08 7.38
CA LYS A 55 -16.23 0.57 6.62
C LYS A 55 -16.68 -0.82 7.07
N HIS A 56 -15.72 -1.72 7.32
CA HIS A 56 -15.98 -3.14 7.54
C HIS A 56 -15.69 -3.60 8.98
N GLY A 57 -15.15 -2.73 9.82
CA GLY A 57 -14.84 -3.03 11.20
C GLY A 57 -13.81 -4.16 11.31
N GLU A 58 -14.25 -5.29 11.85
CA GLU A 58 -13.44 -6.49 12.11
C GLU A 58 -13.53 -7.54 10.99
N ASN A 59 -14.38 -7.33 9.98
CA ASN A 59 -14.57 -8.29 8.91
C ASN A 59 -13.38 -8.26 7.93
N ILE A 60 -12.35 -9.06 8.24
CA ILE A 60 -11.13 -9.17 7.44
C ILE A 60 -11.41 -9.63 6.01
N GLU A 61 -12.39 -10.50 5.81
CA GLU A 61 -12.75 -10.97 4.47
C GLU A 61 -13.20 -9.81 3.58
N SER A 62 -14.12 -8.99 4.08
CA SER A 62 -14.61 -7.82 3.37
C SER A 62 -13.50 -6.79 3.13
N ILE A 63 -12.60 -6.62 4.09
CA ILE A 63 -11.43 -5.72 3.98
C ILE A 63 -10.51 -6.19 2.85
N VAL A 64 -10.05 -7.44 2.87
CA VAL A 64 -9.11 -7.97 1.89
C VAL A 64 -9.73 -7.94 0.50
N ARG A 65 -10.96 -8.45 0.33
CA ARG A 65 -11.65 -8.45 -0.97
C ARG A 65 -11.81 -7.04 -1.55
N GLU A 66 -12.21 -6.06 -0.73
CA GLU A 66 -12.36 -4.69 -1.21
C GLU A 66 -11.02 -4.02 -1.55
N ILE A 67 -9.97 -4.25 -0.76
CA ILE A 67 -8.63 -3.76 -1.11
C ILE A 67 -8.17 -4.38 -2.43
N PHE A 68 -8.33 -5.69 -2.57
CA PHE A 68 -7.94 -6.42 -3.77
C PHE A 68 -8.66 -5.87 -5.00
N ARG A 69 -9.98 -5.71 -4.91
CA ARG A 69 -10.80 -5.15 -5.98
C ARG A 69 -10.46 -3.70 -6.30
N LYS A 70 -10.12 -2.87 -5.30
CA LYS A 70 -9.71 -1.48 -5.54
C LYS A 70 -8.37 -1.36 -6.24
N LEU A 71 -7.42 -2.26 -5.96
CA LEU A 71 -6.07 -2.18 -6.50
C LEU A 71 -5.89 -2.96 -7.81
N THR A 72 -6.53 -4.12 -7.94
CA THR A 72 -6.37 -5.02 -9.09
C THR A 72 -7.60 -5.07 -10.00
N SER A 73 -8.73 -4.50 -9.59
CA SER A 73 -10.04 -4.61 -10.28
C SER A 73 -10.59 -6.04 -10.41
N ARG A 74 -10.03 -7.02 -9.70
CA ARG A 74 -10.54 -8.40 -9.62
C ARG A 74 -10.78 -8.85 -8.18
N GLU A 75 -11.44 -9.98 -8.02
CA GLU A 75 -11.52 -10.68 -6.74
C GLU A 75 -10.24 -11.52 -6.51
N PRO A 76 -9.81 -11.69 -5.25
CA PRO A 76 -8.73 -12.60 -4.92
C PRO A 76 -9.16 -14.05 -5.14
N SER A 77 -8.23 -14.90 -5.57
CA SER A 77 -8.39 -16.35 -5.46
C SER A 77 -8.34 -16.80 -4.00
N ASP A 78 -8.83 -18.00 -3.71
CA ASP A 78 -8.85 -18.54 -2.34
C ASP A 78 -7.45 -18.62 -1.73
N SER A 79 -6.44 -18.96 -2.53
CA SER A 79 -5.03 -18.98 -2.09
C SER A 79 -4.48 -17.59 -1.78
N GLU A 80 -4.80 -16.59 -2.60
CA GLU A 80 -4.37 -15.21 -2.35
C GLU A 80 -5.06 -14.63 -1.13
N PHE A 81 -6.35 -14.92 -0.97
CA PHE A 81 -7.11 -14.52 0.21
C PHE A 81 -6.50 -15.10 1.49
N ALA A 82 -6.25 -16.42 1.52
CA ALA A 82 -5.63 -17.09 2.66
C ALA A 82 -4.26 -16.49 3.01
N LEU A 83 -3.43 -16.17 2.01
CA LEU A 83 -2.14 -15.53 2.22
C LEU A 83 -2.27 -14.12 2.80
N MET A 84 -3.22 -13.32 2.29
CA MET A 84 -3.45 -11.96 2.79
C MET A 84 -4.05 -11.96 4.20
N GLN A 85 -4.89 -12.95 4.52
CA GLN A 85 -5.41 -13.15 5.87
C GLN A 85 -4.30 -13.53 6.84
N GLN A 86 -3.43 -14.48 6.47
CA GLN A 86 -2.27 -14.84 7.30
C GLN A 86 -1.37 -13.62 7.54
N LEU A 87 -1.07 -12.85 6.50
CA LEU A 87 -0.28 -11.61 6.62
C LEU A 87 -0.95 -10.63 7.58
N HIS A 88 -2.26 -10.41 7.45
CA HIS A 88 -2.99 -9.52 8.34
C HIS A 88 -2.85 -9.94 9.80
N ASP A 89 -3.06 -11.23 10.10
CA ASP A 89 -3.09 -11.75 11.46
C ASP A 89 -1.70 -11.69 12.11
N GLU A 90 -0.64 -12.01 11.36
CA GLU A 90 0.76 -11.84 11.80
C GLU A 90 1.07 -10.37 12.14
N GLN A 91 0.64 -9.44 11.29
CA GLN A 91 0.88 -8.01 11.51
C GLN A 91 0.05 -7.47 12.66
N LEU A 92 -1.19 -7.94 12.84
CA LEU A 92 -2.03 -7.55 13.98
C LEU A 92 -1.35 -7.92 15.29
N VAL A 93 -0.88 -9.16 15.42
CA VAL A 93 -0.14 -9.63 16.61
C VAL A 93 1.14 -8.82 16.83
N HIS A 94 1.84 -8.45 15.75
CA HIS A 94 3.04 -7.62 15.85
C HIS A 94 2.74 -6.21 16.40
N PHE A 95 1.73 -5.53 15.85
CA PHE A 95 1.36 -4.18 16.26
C PHE A 95 0.66 -4.13 17.63
N GLU A 96 -0.04 -5.19 18.03
CA GLU A 96 -0.57 -5.31 19.39
C GLU A 96 0.53 -5.46 20.45
N LYS A 97 1.63 -6.13 20.11
CA LYS A 97 2.79 -6.30 21.01
C LYS A 97 3.66 -5.05 21.10
N ASP A 98 3.74 -4.25 20.03
CA ASP A 98 4.56 -3.05 19.97
C ASP A 98 3.74 -1.80 19.61
N ALA A 99 3.21 -1.14 20.63
CA ALA A 99 2.48 0.11 20.50
C ALA A 99 3.36 1.25 19.95
N LYS A 100 4.68 1.25 20.23
CA LYS A 100 5.59 2.29 19.71
C LYS A 100 5.79 2.14 18.21
N ALA A 101 5.98 0.90 17.73
CA ALA A 101 6.06 0.62 16.31
C ALA A 101 4.76 0.99 15.58
N THR A 102 3.60 0.71 16.20
CA THR A 102 2.28 1.09 15.67
C THR A 102 2.16 2.60 15.50
N ASP A 103 2.47 3.38 16.54
CA ASP A 103 2.40 4.84 16.47
C ASP A 103 3.41 5.42 15.47
N SER A 104 4.63 4.87 15.41
CA SER A 104 5.64 5.30 14.44
C SER A 104 5.18 5.06 13.00
N PHE A 105 4.59 3.89 12.72
CA PHE A 105 4.05 3.56 11.40
C PHE A 105 2.87 4.48 11.03
N LEU A 106 1.91 4.68 11.95
CA LEU A 106 0.72 5.50 11.71
C LEU A 106 1.02 7.00 11.56
N ARG A 107 2.17 7.46 12.03
CA ARG A 107 2.68 8.84 11.83
C ARG A 107 3.41 9.05 10.52
N THR A 108 3.53 8.02 9.67
CA THR A 108 4.16 8.16 8.36
C THR A 108 3.30 9.00 7.43
N GLY A 109 3.90 10.05 6.85
CA GLY A 109 3.24 10.98 5.93
C GLY A 109 2.74 12.26 6.61
N ALA A 110 1.94 13.06 5.89
CA ALA A 110 1.42 14.34 6.39
C ALA A 110 -0.04 14.27 6.87
N SER A 111 -0.77 13.21 6.50
CA SER A 111 -2.18 13.03 6.85
C SER A 111 -2.34 12.75 8.36
N PRO A 112 -3.44 13.22 8.97
CA PRO A 112 -3.69 13.02 10.40
C PRO A 112 -3.77 11.54 10.79
N GLU A 113 -3.49 11.24 12.06
CA GLU A 113 -3.66 9.90 12.63
C GLU A 113 -5.14 9.47 12.61
N PRO A 114 -5.43 8.15 12.53
CA PRO A 114 -6.79 7.65 12.58
C PRO A 114 -7.43 7.94 13.96
N VAL A 115 -8.54 8.68 13.97
CA VAL A 115 -9.31 9.00 15.18
C VAL A 115 -10.47 8.01 15.33
N GLY A 116 -10.67 7.50 16.56
CA GLY A 116 -11.81 6.64 16.89
C GLY A 116 -11.72 5.20 16.36
N LEU A 117 -10.53 4.75 15.92
CA LEU A 117 -10.28 3.40 15.44
C LEU A 117 -9.18 2.72 16.25
N VAL A 118 -9.23 1.39 16.31
CA VAL A 118 -8.19 0.58 16.96
C VAL A 118 -6.91 0.64 16.12
N LYS A 119 -5.89 1.34 16.64
CA LYS A 119 -4.64 1.64 15.92
C LYS A 119 -3.93 0.39 15.35
N PRO A 120 -3.73 -0.71 16.10
CA PRO A 120 -3.11 -1.93 15.55
C PRO A 120 -3.85 -2.52 14.35
N ARG A 121 -5.19 -2.48 14.35
CA ARG A 121 -6.01 -2.98 13.23
C ARG A 121 -5.84 -2.13 11.98
N VAL A 122 -5.81 -0.80 12.15
CA VAL A 122 -5.53 0.10 11.04
C VAL A 122 -4.13 -0.19 10.48
N ALA A 123 -3.12 -0.35 11.34
CA ALA A 123 -1.76 -0.67 10.91
C ALA A 123 -1.69 -2.01 10.16
N ALA A 124 -2.31 -3.07 10.67
CA ALA A 124 -2.35 -4.39 10.00
C ALA A 124 -3.03 -4.33 8.62
N ALA A 125 -4.22 -3.72 8.52
CA ALA A 125 -4.92 -3.52 7.25
C ALA A 125 -4.11 -2.66 6.26
N SER A 126 -3.34 -1.69 6.78
CA SER A 126 -2.45 -0.86 5.97
C SER A 126 -1.28 -1.65 5.40
N ILE A 127 -0.76 -2.65 6.13
CA ILE A 127 0.29 -3.54 5.60
C ILE A 127 -0.24 -4.41 4.46
N VAL A 128 -1.46 -4.94 4.58
CA VAL A 128 -2.12 -5.66 3.47
C VAL A 128 -2.23 -4.78 2.23
N ALA A 129 -2.74 -3.55 2.40
CA ALA A 129 -2.81 -2.57 1.31
C ALA A 129 -1.43 -2.28 0.70
N LYS A 130 -0.40 -2.10 1.53
CA LYS A 130 0.98 -1.85 1.12
C LYS A 130 1.58 -3.02 0.33
N ALA A 131 1.33 -4.25 0.78
CA ALA A 131 1.79 -5.45 0.10
C ALA A 131 1.16 -5.56 -1.29
N LEU A 132 -0.16 -5.35 -1.40
CA LEU A 132 -0.87 -5.37 -2.68
C LEU A 132 -0.44 -4.21 -3.59
N MET A 133 -0.16 -3.02 -3.08
CA MET A 133 0.39 -1.92 -3.88
C MET A 133 1.77 -2.22 -4.49
N ASN A 134 2.50 -3.20 -3.94
CA ASN A 134 3.78 -3.67 -4.48
C ASN A 134 3.64 -4.86 -5.43
N PHE A 135 2.43 -5.37 -5.63
CA PHE A 135 2.15 -6.51 -6.50
C PHE A 135 2.23 -6.12 -7.97
N ASP A 136 2.74 -7.03 -8.81
CA ASP A 136 3.03 -6.73 -10.23
C ASP A 136 1.78 -6.34 -11.01
N GLU A 137 0.63 -6.99 -10.75
CA GLU A 137 -0.65 -6.67 -11.39
C GLU A 137 -1.18 -5.27 -11.04
N VAL A 138 -0.73 -4.68 -9.93
CA VAL A 138 -1.08 -3.31 -9.54
C VAL A 138 -0.15 -2.30 -10.21
N VAL A 139 1.10 -2.67 -10.42
CA VAL A 139 2.14 -1.75 -10.93
C VAL A 139 2.20 -1.73 -12.46
N ILE A 140 1.96 -2.88 -13.10
CA ILE A 140 2.15 -3.08 -14.54
C ILE A 140 0.86 -3.59 -15.17
N LYS A 141 0.40 -2.90 -16.21
CA LYS A 141 -0.64 -3.40 -17.10
C LYS A 141 -0.04 -4.48 -18.02
N ARG A 142 -0.51 -5.72 -17.89
CA ARG A 142 -0.21 -6.79 -18.86
C ARG A 142 -0.97 -6.59 -20.16
#